data_AF-A0A0D3RP38-F1
#
_entry.id   AF-A0A0D3RP38-F1
#
_cell.length_a   1.000
_cell.length_b   1.000
_cell.length_c   1.000
_cell.angle_alpha   90.00
_cell.angle_beta   90.00
_cell.angle_gamma   90.00
#
_symmetry.space_group_name_H-M   'P 1'
#
loop_
_entity.id
_entity.type
_entity.pdbx_description
1 polymer ?
#
loop_
_entity_poly.entity_id
_entity_poly.type
_entity_poly.pdbx_seq_one_letter_code
_entity_poly.pdbx_strand_id
1 'polypeptide(L)'
;MKKKFNTSWKSSKQPRKQRKYLANAPLHIKKKFVSVNLSKELRKKYGKRNIPVKKGDSVKIMNGKFKDKQGKVTKVNLNKSKIIIEGLQIKKQDGSKVNIYLQPSNMQIIELNLEDKKRSKSLESGINIEHKKEEKSEKKEIKKPESKKISKVKEKK
;
A
#
# COMPACT_ATOMS: atom_id res chain seq x y z
N MET A 1 1.94 -21.11 27.93
CA MET A 1 3.18 -20.33 27.65
C MET A 1 3.18 -19.09 28.54
N LYS A 2 4.25 -18.86 29.30
CA LYS A 2 4.37 -17.84 30.35
C LYS A 2 4.31 -16.38 29.85
N LYS A 3 4.82 -16.07 28.65
CA LYS A 3 4.85 -14.70 28.10
C LYS A 3 3.54 -14.29 27.41
N LYS A 4 3.15 -13.01 27.49
CA LYS A 4 1.96 -12.47 26.80
C LYS A 4 2.19 -12.28 25.29
N PHE A 5 3.33 -11.69 24.92
CA PHE A 5 3.73 -11.44 23.54
C PHE A 5 5.25 -11.62 23.37
N ASN A 6 5.69 -12.05 22.18
CA ASN A 6 7.10 -12.09 21.77
C ASN A 6 7.19 -11.94 20.25
N THR A 7 8.07 -11.06 19.77
CA THR A 7 8.29 -10.78 18.35
C THR A 7 8.80 -12.00 17.57
N SER A 8 9.63 -12.84 18.19
CA SER A 8 10.21 -14.04 17.57
C SER A 8 9.15 -15.07 17.17
N TRP A 9 7.96 -15.04 17.78
CA TRP A 9 6.88 -15.98 17.45
C TRP A 9 6.32 -15.81 16.03
N LYS A 10 6.60 -14.69 15.35
CA LYS A 10 6.22 -14.47 13.95
C LYS A 10 6.84 -15.49 13.00
N SER A 11 8.11 -15.87 13.23
CA SER A 11 8.86 -16.80 12.37
C SER A 11 8.86 -18.24 12.88
N SER A 12 8.23 -18.51 14.02
CA SER A 12 8.21 -19.86 14.60
C SER A 12 7.37 -20.81 13.75
N LYS A 13 7.85 -22.04 13.53
CA LYS A 13 7.09 -23.11 12.83
C LYS A 13 5.83 -23.56 13.57
N GLN A 14 5.76 -23.34 14.89
CA GLN A 14 4.63 -23.80 15.72
C GLN A 14 3.38 -22.94 15.52
N PRO A 15 2.25 -23.49 15.03
CA PRO A 15 1.03 -22.73 14.76
C PRO A 15 0.46 -22.03 16.01
N ARG A 16 0.58 -22.68 17.18
CA ARG A 16 0.15 -22.11 18.47
C ARG A 16 0.85 -20.78 18.79
N LYS A 17 2.16 -20.68 18.49
CA LYS A 17 2.95 -19.45 18.69
C LYS A 17 2.55 -18.36 17.70
N GLN A 18 2.35 -18.71 16.43
CA GLN A 18 1.93 -17.78 15.38
C GLN A 18 0.53 -17.19 15.65
N ARG A 19 -0.45 -18.02 16.03
CA ARG A 19 -1.81 -17.56 16.38
C ARG A 19 -1.78 -16.63 17.59
N LYS A 20 -0.99 -16.97 18.61
CA LYS A 20 -0.80 -16.12 19.80
C LYS A 20 -0.14 -14.78 19.46
N TYR A 21 0.82 -14.76 18.53
CA TYR A 21 1.44 -13.53 18.04
C TYR A 21 0.42 -12.58 17.42
N LEU A 22 -0.46 -13.08 16.53
CA LEU A 22 -1.48 -12.26 15.87
C LEU A 22 -2.50 -11.67 16.86
N ALA A 23 -3.00 -12.50 17.78
CA ALA A 23 -3.99 -12.06 18.76
C ALA A 23 -3.46 -10.97 19.71
N ASN A 24 -2.25 -11.19 20.23
CA ASN A 24 -1.66 -10.35 21.29
C ASN A 24 -0.70 -9.27 20.78
N ALA A 25 -0.61 -9.04 19.46
CA ALA A 25 0.27 -8.03 18.90
C ALA A 25 -0.05 -6.62 19.43
N PRO A 26 0.96 -5.84 19.85
CA PRO A 26 0.80 -4.42 20.16
C PRO A 26 0.32 -3.59 18.96
N LEU A 27 -0.27 -2.41 19.23
CA LEU A 27 -0.85 -1.52 18.20
C LEU A 27 0.13 -1.11 17.09
N HIS A 28 1.38 -0.79 17.46
CA HIS A 28 2.41 -0.39 16.49
C HIS A 28 2.75 -1.52 15.49
N ILE A 29 2.63 -2.78 15.90
CA ILE A 29 2.81 -3.95 15.03
C ILE A 29 1.55 -4.20 14.21
N LYS A 30 0.37 -4.11 14.84
CA LYS A 30 -0.93 -4.26 14.15
C LYS A 30 -1.12 -3.29 12.99
N LYS A 31 -0.46 -2.12 13.02
CA LYS A 31 -0.40 -1.20 11.87
C LYS A 31 0.05 -1.88 10.57
N LYS A 32 0.96 -2.85 10.62
CA LYS A 32 1.43 -3.60 9.43
C LYS A 32 0.38 -4.60 8.92
N PHE A 33 -0.49 -5.09 9.79
CA PHE A 33 -1.54 -6.06 9.41
C PHE A 33 -2.66 -5.41 8.59
N VAL A 34 -2.82 -4.09 8.70
CA VAL A 34 -3.80 -3.32 7.93
C VAL A 34 -3.19 -2.76 6.63
N SER A 35 -2.25 -3.49 6.04
CA SER A 35 -1.69 -3.16 4.74
C SER A 35 -2.57 -3.68 3.61
N VAL A 36 -2.79 -2.84 2.61
CA VAL A 36 -3.64 -3.11 1.46
C VAL A 36 -2.85 -2.93 0.19
N ASN A 37 -3.23 -3.70 -0.83
CA ASN A 37 -2.57 -3.63 -2.11
C ASN A 37 -2.84 -2.32 -2.87
N LEU A 38 -1.84 -1.78 -3.55
CA LEU A 38 -1.99 -0.66 -4.48
C LEU A 38 -2.48 -1.10 -5.88
N SER A 39 -3.26 -0.22 -6.53
CA SER A 39 -3.58 -0.27 -7.97
C SER A 39 -2.32 -0.39 -8.83
N LYS A 40 -2.44 -0.95 -10.03
CA LYS A 40 -1.29 -1.15 -10.94
C LYS A 40 -0.57 0.17 -11.23
N GLU A 41 -1.35 1.24 -11.45
CA GLU A 41 -0.86 2.60 -11.68
C GLU A 41 -0.07 3.13 -10.47
N LEU A 42 -0.65 3.05 -9.27
CA LEU A 42 0.02 3.50 -8.06
C LEU A 42 1.30 2.70 -7.77
N ARG A 43 1.33 1.40 -8.08
CA ARG A 43 2.55 0.62 -7.85
C ARG A 43 3.64 0.81 -8.90
N LYS A 44 3.31 1.27 -10.12
CA LYS A 44 4.32 1.84 -11.03
C LYS A 44 4.86 3.15 -10.44
N LYS A 45 3.98 4.09 -10.07
CA LYS A 45 4.37 5.40 -9.54
C LYS A 45 5.25 5.35 -8.29
N TYR A 46 4.95 4.46 -7.34
CA TYR A 46 5.64 4.41 -6.04
C TYR A 46 6.57 3.21 -5.85
N GLY A 47 6.62 2.26 -6.81
CA GLY A 47 7.46 1.06 -6.72
C GLY A 47 7.13 0.10 -5.57
N LYS A 48 5.95 0.22 -4.94
CA LYS A 48 5.56 -0.57 -3.76
C LYS A 48 4.35 -1.45 -4.02
N ARG A 49 4.36 -2.68 -3.50
CA ARG A 49 3.22 -3.60 -3.62
C ARG A 49 2.04 -3.21 -2.72
N ASN A 50 2.30 -2.80 -1.48
CA ASN A 50 1.25 -2.51 -0.50
C ASN A 50 1.65 -1.38 0.44
N ILE A 51 0.66 -0.78 1.10
CA ILE A 51 0.85 0.24 2.13
C ILE A 51 -0.22 0.11 3.22
N PRO A 52 0.07 0.45 4.49
CA PRO A 52 -0.96 0.58 5.52
C PRO A 52 -2.00 1.63 5.13
N VAL A 53 -3.28 1.27 5.25
CA VAL A 53 -4.41 2.16 4.95
C VAL A 53 -4.55 3.26 5.98
N LYS A 54 -4.96 4.44 5.54
CA LYS A 54 -5.37 5.56 6.38
C LYS A 54 -6.80 5.99 6.07
N LYS A 55 -7.36 6.79 6.98
CA LYS A 55 -8.64 7.46 6.77
C LYS A 55 -8.56 8.34 5.52
N GLY A 56 -9.59 8.29 4.68
CA GLY A 56 -9.68 9.07 3.45
C GLY A 56 -9.04 8.43 2.22
N ASP A 57 -8.38 7.27 2.32
CA ASP A 57 -7.97 6.52 1.12
C ASP A 57 -9.21 6.00 0.37
N SER A 58 -9.18 6.04 -0.98
CA SER A 58 -10.21 5.44 -1.83
C SER A 58 -9.86 3.99 -2.13
N VAL A 59 -10.75 3.06 -1.78
CA VAL A 59 -10.52 1.62 -1.90
C VAL A 59 -11.62 0.93 -2.69
N LYS A 60 -11.22 -0.09 -3.46
CA LYS A 60 -12.08 -1.04 -4.16
C LYS A 60 -12.02 -2.40 -3.47
N ILE A 61 -13.16 -3.07 -3.36
CA ILE A 61 -13.21 -4.45 -2.88
C ILE A 61 -13.00 -5.40 -4.04
N MET A 62 -12.08 -6.34 -3.86
CA MET A 62 -11.75 -7.35 -4.87
C MET A 62 -12.60 -8.61 -4.71
N ASN A 63 -12.81 -9.06 -3.46
CA ASN A 63 -13.44 -10.35 -3.17
C ASN A 63 -14.54 -10.23 -2.08
N GLY A 64 -15.51 -11.15 -2.12
CA GLY A 64 -16.59 -11.27 -1.14
C GLY A 64 -17.92 -10.64 -1.58
N LYS A 65 -18.88 -10.54 -0.66
CA LYS A 65 -20.26 -10.07 -0.93
C LYS A 65 -20.35 -8.65 -1.53
N PHE A 66 -19.36 -7.82 -1.24
CA PHE A 66 -19.31 -6.42 -1.68
C PHE A 66 -18.27 -6.20 -2.79
N LYS A 67 -17.95 -7.25 -3.56
CA LYS A 67 -17.01 -7.19 -4.67
C LYS A 67 -17.37 -6.05 -5.65
N ASP A 68 -16.33 -5.43 -6.20
CA ASP A 68 -16.35 -4.32 -7.16
C ASP A 68 -16.90 -2.99 -6.64
N LYS A 69 -17.46 -2.95 -5.42
CA LYS A 69 -17.82 -1.70 -4.78
C LYS A 69 -16.59 -0.90 -4.39
N GLN A 70 -16.71 0.41 -4.54
CA GLN A 70 -15.69 1.40 -4.17
C GLN A 70 -16.22 2.30 -3.07
N GLY A 71 -15.32 2.82 -2.24
CA GLY A 71 -15.66 3.80 -1.23
C GLY A 71 -14.43 4.33 -0.51
N LYS A 72 -14.62 5.41 0.24
CA LYS A 72 -13.57 6.00 1.06
C LYS A 72 -13.48 5.31 2.41
N VAL A 73 -12.27 5.22 2.95
CA VAL A 73 -12.04 4.64 4.27
C VAL A 73 -12.47 5.62 5.36
N THR A 74 -13.52 5.27 6.10
CA THR A 74 -14.02 6.09 7.21
C THR A 74 -13.16 5.91 8.47
N LYS A 75 -12.89 4.65 8.84
CA LYS A 75 -12.18 4.31 10.08
C LYS A 75 -11.35 3.05 9.93
N VAL A 76 -10.14 3.11 10.46
CA VAL A 76 -9.24 1.96 10.59
C VAL A 76 -9.22 1.50 12.04
N ASN A 77 -9.66 0.28 12.31
CA ASN A 77 -9.64 -0.30 13.65
C ASN A 77 -8.42 -1.21 13.80
N LEU A 78 -7.37 -0.71 14.46
CA LEU A 78 -6.14 -1.48 14.68
C LEU A 78 -6.35 -2.65 15.65
N ASN A 79 -7.18 -2.50 16.69
CA ASN A 79 -7.43 -3.57 17.67
C ASN A 79 -7.94 -4.85 17.01
N LYS A 80 -8.91 -4.70 16.11
CA LYS A 80 -9.49 -5.79 15.32
C LYS A 80 -8.76 -6.03 14.00
N SER A 81 -7.82 -5.16 13.62
CA SER A 81 -7.13 -5.16 12.32
C SER A 81 -8.10 -5.18 11.12
N LYS A 82 -9.22 -4.45 11.25
CA LYS A 82 -10.28 -4.35 10.23
C LYS A 82 -10.52 -2.90 9.82
N ILE A 83 -11.06 -2.71 8.62
CA ILE A 83 -11.34 -1.41 8.02
C ILE A 83 -12.85 -1.24 7.85
N ILE A 84 -13.34 -0.02 8.03
CA ILE A 84 -14.70 0.40 7.70
C ILE A 84 -14.62 1.32 6.48
N ILE A 85 -15.43 1.03 5.48
CA ILE A 85 -15.56 1.81 4.24
C ILE A 85 -16.94 2.47 4.23
N GLU A 86 -16.98 3.70 3.75
CA GLU A 86 -18.20 4.45 3.51
C GLU A 86 -19.07 3.79 2.43
N GLY A 87 -20.40 3.82 2.63
CA GLY A 87 -21.36 3.18 1.71
C GLY A 87 -21.50 1.66 1.86
N LEU A 88 -20.69 1.01 2.70
CA LEU A 88 -20.78 -0.43 2.97
C LEU A 88 -21.40 -0.71 4.34
N GLN A 89 -22.72 -0.81 4.32
CA GLN A 89 -23.55 -1.02 5.49
C GLN A 89 -24.50 -2.21 5.30
N ILE A 90 -24.88 -2.84 6.41
CA ILE A 90 -25.94 -3.86 6.46
C ILE A 90 -27.15 -3.24 7.14
N LYS A 91 -28.34 -3.49 6.59
CA LYS A 91 -29.61 -3.17 7.24
C LYS A 91 -29.93 -4.27 8.26
N LYS A 92 -30.16 -3.89 9.52
CA LYS A 92 -30.67 -4.78 10.57
C LYS A 92 -32.17 -5.05 10.37
N GLN A 93 -32.71 -6.04 11.09
CA GLN A 93 -34.15 -6.31 11.09
C GLN A 93 -34.94 -5.06 11.52
N ASP A 94 -34.44 -4.32 12.50
CA ASP A 94 -34.99 -3.05 12.98
C ASP A 94 -34.92 -1.89 11.96
N GLY A 95 -34.36 -2.11 10.78
CA GLY A 95 -34.22 -1.11 9.72
C GLY A 95 -33.00 -0.19 9.83
N SER A 96 -32.32 -0.15 10.97
CA SER A 96 -31.09 0.62 11.18
C SER A 96 -29.92 0.10 10.32
N LYS A 97 -29.04 1.01 9.86
CA LYS A 97 -27.85 0.68 9.06
C LYS A 97 -26.61 0.58 9.94
N VAL A 98 -25.85 -0.50 9.80
CA VAL A 98 -24.61 -0.72 10.57
C VAL A 98 -23.41 -0.90 9.64
N ASN A 99 -22.33 -0.21 10.00
CA ASN A 99 -21.04 -0.30 9.30
C ASN A 99 -20.40 -1.68 9.43
N ILE A 100 -19.86 -2.17 8.32
CA ILE A 100 -19.25 -3.50 8.25
C ILE A 100 -17.75 -3.40 8.49
N TYR A 101 -17.22 -4.34 9.25
CA TYR A 101 -15.77 -4.50 9.40
C TYR A 101 -15.21 -5.45 8.36
N LEU A 102 -14.38 -4.94 7.47
CA LEU A 102 -13.78 -5.66 6.35
C LEU A 102 -12.30 -5.97 6.58
N GLN A 103 -11.83 -7.08 6.00
CA GLN A 103 -10.42 -7.49 6.06
C GLN A 103 -9.60 -6.73 5.02
N PRO A 104 -8.44 -6.14 5.38
CA PRO A 104 -7.56 -5.39 4.49
C PRO A 104 -7.14 -6.16 3.23
N SER A 105 -6.88 -7.46 3.35
CA SER A 105 -6.42 -8.31 2.24
C SER A 105 -7.38 -8.36 1.06
N ASN A 106 -8.67 -8.10 1.27
CA ASN A 106 -9.71 -8.25 0.25
C ASN A 106 -9.90 -6.98 -0.59
N MET A 107 -9.08 -5.96 -0.37
CA MET A 107 -9.22 -4.64 -0.96
C MET A 107 -7.99 -4.24 -1.79
N GLN A 108 -8.20 -3.23 -2.64
CA GLN A 108 -7.17 -2.59 -3.42
C GLN A 108 -7.37 -1.06 -3.35
N ILE A 109 -6.30 -0.33 -3.06
CA ILE A 109 -6.32 1.14 -3.03
C ILE A 109 -6.28 1.65 -4.47
N ILE A 110 -7.24 2.51 -4.82
CA ILE A 110 -7.30 3.22 -6.10
C ILE A 110 -6.58 4.55 -5.98
N GLU A 111 -6.87 5.30 -4.91
CA GLU A 111 -6.31 6.63 -4.66
C GLU A 111 -5.80 6.73 -3.22
N LEU A 112 -4.67 7.40 -3.06
CA LEU A 112 -4.04 7.60 -1.77
C LEU A 112 -4.35 9.00 -1.25
N ASN A 113 -4.72 9.11 0.02
CA ASN A 113 -4.67 10.38 0.72
C ASN A 113 -3.20 10.70 1.11
N LEU A 114 -2.70 11.84 0.65
CA LEU A 114 -1.31 12.31 0.85
C LEU A 114 -1.20 13.52 1.79
N GLU A 115 -2.27 13.90 2.51
CA GLU A 115 -2.26 15.03 3.45
C GLU A 115 -1.15 14.92 4.53
N ASP A 116 -0.83 13.70 4.97
CA ASP A 116 0.21 13.48 5.99
C ASP A 116 1.61 13.43 5.37
N LYS A 117 2.44 14.44 5.70
CA LYS A 117 3.86 14.56 5.32
C LYS A 117 4.69 13.31 5.61
N LYS A 118 4.40 12.58 6.70
CA LYS A 118 5.14 11.34 7.02
C LYS A 118 4.82 10.21 6.05
N ARG A 119 3.61 10.22 5.46
CA ARG A 119 3.17 9.22 4.47
C ARG A 119 3.78 9.49 3.11
N SER A 120 3.76 10.75 2.64
CA SER A 120 4.40 11.13 1.38
C SER A 120 5.89 10.80 1.40
N LYS A 121 6.62 11.22 2.43
CA LYS A 121 8.05 10.89 2.61
C LYS A 121 8.33 9.38 2.61
N SER A 122 7.45 8.60 3.24
CA SER A 122 7.59 7.13 3.25
C SER A 122 7.40 6.53 1.86
N LEU A 123 6.48 7.06 1.06
CA LEU A 123 6.24 6.63 -0.33
C LEU A 123 7.41 7.00 -1.24
N GLU A 124 7.92 8.23 -1.11
CA GLU A 124 9.04 8.76 -1.90
C GLU A 124 10.32 7.95 -1.79
N SER A 125 10.57 7.34 -0.64
CA SER A 125 11.75 6.51 -0.42
C SER A 125 11.85 5.32 -1.41
N GLY A 126 10.73 4.89 -2.02
CA GLY A 126 10.70 3.81 -3.02
C GLY A 126 10.87 4.26 -4.48
N ILE A 127 10.79 5.56 -4.75
CA ILE A 127 10.78 6.16 -6.11
C ILE A 127 12.14 6.02 -6.82
N ASN A 128 13.22 5.84 -6.04
CA ASN A 128 14.61 5.90 -6.51
C ASN A 128 15.10 4.76 -7.43
N ILE A 129 14.24 3.83 -7.87
CA ILE A 129 14.64 2.69 -8.70
C ILE A 129 14.26 2.88 -10.18
N GLU A 130 13.20 3.64 -10.49
CA GLU A 130 12.70 3.82 -11.87
C GLU A 130 12.96 5.22 -12.43
N HIS A 131 12.73 6.30 -11.67
CA HIS A 131 13.07 7.67 -12.12
C HIS A 131 14.59 7.86 -12.31
N LYS A 132 15.42 7.17 -11.52
CA LYS A 132 16.88 7.11 -11.72
C LYS A 132 17.29 6.36 -12.99
N LYS A 133 16.42 5.50 -13.53
CA LYS A 133 16.66 4.79 -14.81
C LYS A 133 16.20 5.65 -15.98
N GLU A 134 15.04 6.28 -15.90
CA GLU A 134 14.52 7.21 -16.92
C GLU A 134 15.44 8.44 -17.10
N GLU A 135 15.87 9.08 -16.01
CA GLU A 135 16.85 10.18 -16.08
C GLU A 135 18.22 9.73 -16.62
N LYS A 136 18.60 8.45 -16.45
CA LYS A 136 19.85 7.88 -16.97
C LYS A 136 19.76 7.51 -18.46
N SER A 137 18.59 7.10 -18.96
CA SER A 137 18.35 6.87 -20.38
C SER A 137 18.32 8.18 -21.15
N GLU A 138 17.62 9.20 -20.65
CA GLU A 138 17.58 10.53 -21.27
C GLU A 138 18.97 11.18 -21.32
N LYS A 139 19.77 11.11 -20.23
CA LYS A 139 21.16 11.61 -20.23
C LYS A 139 22.11 10.83 -21.14
N LYS A 140 21.82 9.56 -21.48
CA LYS A 140 22.60 8.77 -22.45
C LYS A 140 22.20 9.08 -23.90
N GLU A 141 20.93 9.37 -24.15
CA GLU A 141 20.43 9.79 -25.46
C GLU A 141 20.81 11.23 -25.80
N ILE A 142 21.01 12.12 -24.82
CA ILE A 142 21.48 13.50 -25.09
C ILE A 142 23.00 13.55 -25.34
N LYS A 143 23.79 12.59 -24.82
CA LYS A 143 25.26 12.54 -25.05
C LYS A 143 25.71 11.81 -26.34
N LYS A 144 24.87 10.93 -26.91
CA LYS A 144 25.15 10.22 -28.19
C LYS A 144 24.98 11.05 -29.49
N PRO A 145 24.15 12.11 -29.59
CA PRO A 145 23.93 12.83 -30.85
C PRO A 145 24.99 13.89 -31.14
N GLU A 146 25.70 14.41 -30.13
CA GLU A 146 26.72 15.45 -30.33
C GLU A 146 28.08 14.89 -30.75
N SER A 147 28.51 13.75 -30.20
CA SER A 147 29.83 13.16 -30.53
C SER A 147 29.94 12.59 -31.94
N LYS A 148 28.83 12.15 -32.55
CA LYS A 148 28.80 11.68 -33.96
C LYS A 148 28.65 12.81 -34.99
N LYS A 149 28.17 13.99 -34.59
CA LYS A 149 28.03 15.16 -35.48
C LYS A 149 29.34 15.93 -35.63
N ILE A 150 30.18 15.97 -34.60
CA ILE A 150 31.45 16.71 -34.61
C ILE A 150 32.53 16.03 -35.46
N SER A 151 32.55 14.69 -35.55
CA SER A 151 33.54 13.96 -36.37
C SER A 151 33.31 14.09 -37.88
N LYS A 152 32.05 14.21 -38.35
CA LYS A 152 31.74 14.36 -39.78
C LYS A 152 32.03 15.75 -40.36
N VAL A 153 32.21 16.77 -39.52
CA VAL A 153 32.49 18.16 -39.97
C VAL A 153 34.00 18.42 -40.04
N LYS A 154 34.83 17.67 -39.30
CA LYS A 154 36.30 17.81 -39.32
C LYS A 154 37.00 17.09 -40.47
N GLU A 155 36.34 16.19 -41.19
CA GLU A 155 36.90 15.50 -42.37
C GLU A 155 36.60 16.20 -43.71
N LYS A 156 35.98 17.39 -43.71
CA LYS A 156 35.57 18.12 -44.93
C LYS A 156 36.15 19.53 -45.09
N LYS A 157 37.30 19.81 -44.48
CA LYS A 157 38.06 21.05 -44.73
C LYS A 157 39.50 20.73 -45.07
#